data_AF-A0A1H6CA82-F1
#
_entry.id   AF-A0A1H6CA82-F1
#
_cell.length_a   1.000
_cell.length_b   1.000
_cell.length_c   1.000
_cell.angle_alpha   90.00
_cell.angle_beta   90.00
_cell.angle_gamma   90.00
#
_symmetry.space_group_name_H-M   'P 1'
#
loop_
_entity.id
_entity.type
_entity.pdbx_description
1 polymer ?
#
loop_
_entity_poly.entity_id
_entity_poly.type
_entity_poly.pdbx_seq_one_letter_code
_entity_poly.pdbx_strand_id
1 'polypeptide(L)'
;MTELAITELATTGKVAVLPGDRAQGLLEALTEWGELMTIVQHGGSVFEFKGPFPKGQPGHGYFNLTPEGAGFQGHLALNRVSEIRFQESLRGGRESYAFVFCDAAGEVIFKVFLGRDEYGSLFSDQIAAFQQVKEDALANAPLTEAIPEPTREKVAGIAS
;
A
#
# COMPACT_ATOMS: atom_id res chain seq x y z
N MET A 1 3.75 11.22 -20.14
CA MET A 1 2.47 10.81 -19.51
C MET A 1 2.62 11.14 -18.04
N THR A 2 1.85 12.12 -17.58
CA THR A 2 2.10 12.89 -16.35
C THR A 2 1.82 12.08 -15.09
N GLU A 3 2.86 11.88 -14.29
CA GLU A 3 2.82 11.52 -12.88
C GLU A 3 2.03 12.62 -12.14
N LEU A 4 0.88 12.31 -11.58
CA LEU A 4 0.01 13.29 -10.90
C LEU A 4 -0.15 12.94 -9.43
N ALA A 5 0.25 13.93 -8.62
CA ALA A 5 -0.08 14.19 -7.22
C ALA A 5 0.50 13.24 -6.16
N ILE A 6 1.74 13.54 -5.76
CA ILE A 6 2.18 13.33 -4.38
C ILE A 6 1.55 14.45 -3.56
N THR A 7 0.59 14.12 -2.70
CA THR A 7 0.07 15.07 -1.71
C THR A 7 1.03 15.10 -0.54
N GLU A 8 1.97 16.04 -0.55
CA GLU A 8 2.63 16.49 0.67
C GLU A 8 1.62 17.29 1.50
N LEU A 9 1.41 16.90 2.75
CA LEU A 9 1.16 17.79 3.88
C LEU A 9 1.26 16.95 5.18
N ALA A 10 2.48 16.80 5.68
CA ALA A 10 2.72 16.51 7.09
C ALA A 10 3.93 17.35 7.53
N THR A 11 3.70 18.27 8.47
CA THR A 11 4.69 19.20 9.05
C THR A 11 5.78 18.49 9.88
N THR A 12 5.85 17.17 9.79
CA THR A 12 6.96 16.32 10.21
C THR A 12 7.23 15.42 9.01
N GLY A 13 8.42 15.44 8.41
CA GLY A 13 8.76 14.66 7.20
C GLY A 13 8.72 13.13 7.35
N LYS A 14 7.96 12.61 8.32
CA LYS A 14 7.66 11.18 8.50
C LYS A 14 6.62 10.74 7.49
N VAL A 15 6.97 9.71 6.73
CA VAL A 15 6.05 9.00 5.85
C VAL A 15 5.60 7.72 6.56
N ALA A 16 4.30 7.45 6.54
CA ALA A 16 3.76 6.20 7.09
C ALA A 16 4.16 5.02 6.21
N VAL A 17 4.89 4.06 6.77
CA VAL A 17 5.28 2.81 6.11
C VAL A 17 5.27 1.71 7.16
N LEU A 18 4.77 0.52 6.81
CA LEU A 18 4.95 -0.67 7.65
C LEU A 18 6.16 -1.46 7.14
N PRO A 19 7.03 -1.97 8.04
CA PRO A 19 8.08 -2.89 7.64
C PRO A 19 7.48 -4.21 7.13
N GLY A 20 8.19 -4.88 6.21
CA GLY A 20 7.71 -6.09 5.55
C GLY A 20 7.39 -7.26 6.50
N ASP A 21 8.01 -7.30 7.68
CA ASP A 21 7.71 -8.29 8.72
C ASP A 21 6.28 -8.15 9.30
N ARG A 22 5.61 -7.01 9.09
CA ARG A 22 4.20 -6.80 9.43
C ARG A 22 3.23 -7.34 8.37
N ALA A 23 3.72 -7.77 7.21
CA ALA A 23 2.87 -8.18 6.09
C ALA A 23 1.90 -9.30 6.48
N GLN A 24 2.37 -10.36 7.14
CA GLN A 24 1.50 -11.45 7.54
C GLN A 24 0.38 -10.98 8.49
N GLY A 25 0.72 -10.24 9.54
CA GLY A 25 -0.27 -9.76 10.51
C GLY A 25 -1.29 -8.79 9.87
N LEU A 26 -0.87 -7.96 8.92
CA LEU A 26 -1.79 -7.13 8.16
C LEU A 26 -2.74 -7.97 7.30
N LEU A 27 -2.22 -8.95 6.56
CA LEU A 27 -3.04 -9.83 5.72
C LEU A 27 -4.04 -10.65 6.55
N GLU A 28 -3.64 -11.11 7.74
CA GLU A 28 -4.53 -11.78 8.70
C GLU A 28 -5.61 -10.82 9.22
N ALA A 29 -5.29 -9.56 9.49
CA ALA A 29 -6.31 -8.58 9.89
C ALA A 29 -7.32 -8.28 8.76
N LEU A 30 -6.84 -8.23 7.51
CA LEU A 30 -7.66 -7.96 6.32
C LEU A 30 -8.73 -9.01 6.04
N THR A 31 -8.62 -10.22 6.60
CA THR A 31 -9.66 -11.25 6.43
C THR A 31 -11.00 -10.84 7.06
N GLU A 32 -10.95 -9.97 8.07
CA GLU A 32 -12.11 -9.49 8.82
C GLU A 32 -12.72 -8.21 8.22
N TRP A 33 -12.13 -7.67 7.15
CA TRP A 33 -12.56 -6.37 6.59
C TRP A 33 -13.70 -6.51 5.57
N GLY A 34 -14.15 -7.72 5.28
CA GLY A 34 -15.20 -7.97 4.29
C GLY A 34 -14.70 -7.74 2.86
N GLU A 35 -15.54 -7.20 1.99
CA GLU A 35 -15.23 -6.99 0.57
C GLU A 35 -14.00 -6.09 0.37
N LEU A 36 -13.02 -6.56 -0.40
CA LEU A 36 -11.80 -5.86 -0.76
C LEU A 36 -11.52 -6.03 -2.26
N MET A 37 -10.46 -5.40 -2.76
CA MET A 37 -9.97 -5.63 -4.11
C MET A 37 -8.45 -5.86 -4.10
N THR A 38 -8.02 -7.07 -4.44
CA THR A 38 -6.61 -7.41 -4.60
C THR A 38 -6.20 -7.25 -6.06
N ILE A 39 -5.09 -6.56 -6.31
CA ILE A 39 -4.56 -6.34 -7.66
C ILE A 39 -3.14 -6.87 -7.77
N VAL A 40 -2.89 -7.70 -8.79
CA VAL A 40 -1.56 -8.19 -9.18
C VAL A 40 -1.26 -7.70 -10.59
N GLN A 41 -0.06 -7.20 -10.80
CA GLN A 41 0.41 -6.75 -12.11
C GLN A 41 1.56 -7.64 -12.58
N HIS A 42 1.47 -8.16 -13.80
CA HIS A 42 2.52 -9.01 -14.37
C HIS A 42 2.55 -8.89 -15.89
N GLY A 43 3.74 -8.61 -16.46
CA GLY A 43 3.93 -8.53 -17.91
C GLY A 43 3.02 -7.51 -18.61
N GLY A 44 2.71 -6.39 -17.95
CA GLY A 44 1.78 -5.38 -18.46
C GLY A 44 0.29 -5.75 -18.33
N SER A 45 -0.03 -6.92 -17.81
CA SER A 45 -1.39 -7.35 -17.50
C SER A 45 -1.77 -6.97 -16.06
N VAL A 46 -3.05 -6.74 -15.83
CA VAL A 46 -3.62 -6.46 -14.51
C VAL A 46 -4.66 -7.53 -14.19
N PHE A 47 -4.49 -8.17 -13.04
CA PHE A 47 -5.41 -9.16 -12.51
C PHE A 47 -6.07 -8.59 -11.28
N GLU A 48 -7.40 -8.56 -11.28
CA GLU A 48 -8.19 -8.02 -10.18
C GLU A 48 -9.01 -9.15 -9.55
N PHE A 49 -8.95 -9.25 -8.23
CA PHE A 49 -9.81 -10.11 -7.45
C PHE A 49 -10.66 -9.26 -6.52
N LYS A 50 -11.97 -9.25 -6.74
CA LYS A 50 -12.95 -8.61 -5.85
C LYS A 50 -13.52 -9.66 -4.90
N GLY A 51 -13.52 -9.35 -3.61
CA GLY A 51 -14.07 -10.19 -2.56
C GLY A 51 -13.26 -10.09 -1.27
N PRO A 52 -13.63 -10.84 -0.23
CA PRO A 52 -12.88 -10.90 1.02
C PRO A 52 -11.45 -11.38 0.81
N PHE A 53 -10.52 -10.83 1.61
CA PHE A 53 -9.15 -11.35 1.60
C PHE A 53 -9.17 -12.76 2.24
N PRO A 54 -8.61 -13.78 1.57
CA PRO A 54 -8.66 -15.15 2.05
C PRO A 54 -7.79 -15.34 3.30
N LYS A 55 -8.22 -16.23 4.19
CA LYS A 55 -7.36 -16.76 5.27
C LYS A 55 -6.13 -17.43 4.66
N GLY A 56 -5.06 -17.52 5.44
CA GLY A 56 -3.87 -18.24 4.99
C GLY A 56 -2.99 -18.74 6.13
N GLN A 57 -2.03 -19.58 5.77
CA GLN A 57 -1.06 -20.14 6.73
C GLN A 57 0.35 -20.19 6.13
N PRO A 58 1.40 -19.91 6.93
CA PRO A 58 2.78 -20.12 6.52
C PRO A 58 3.06 -21.59 6.19
N GLY A 59 3.78 -21.85 5.10
CA GLY A 59 4.20 -23.19 4.72
C GLY A 59 5.09 -23.16 3.48
N HIS A 60 6.14 -24.00 3.45
CA HIS A 60 7.07 -24.13 2.32
C HIS A 60 7.69 -22.80 1.82
N GLY A 61 7.85 -21.81 2.70
CA GLY A 61 8.41 -20.50 2.34
C GLY A 61 7.41 -19.47 1.81
N TYR A 62 6.11 -19.78 1.83
CA TYR A 62 5.03 -18.91 1.39
C TYR A 62 3.96 -18.75 2.46
N PHE A 63 3.15 -17.69 2.34
CA PHE A 63 1.83 -17.59 2.97
C PHE A 63 0.78 -18.13 1.99
N ASN A 64 0.20 -19.28 2.34
CA ASN A 64 -0.68 -20.04 1.45
C ASN A 64 -2.13 -19.63 1.68
N LEU A 65 -2.80 -19.13 0.64
CA LEU A 65 -4.16 -18.61 0.73
C LEU A 65 -5.20 -19.73 0.57
N THR A 66 -6.18 -19.75 1.46
CA THR A 66 -7.26 -20.73 1.53
C THR A 66 -8.61 -20.00 1.60
N PRO A 67 -9.20 -19.62 0.45
CA PRO A 67 -10.52 -19.01 0.44
C PRO A 67 -11.62 -20.00 0.84
N GLU A 68 -12.69 -19.48 1.41
CA GLU A 68 -13.92 -20.24 1.62
C GLU A 68 -14.69 -20.34 0.29
N GLY A 69 -14.41 -21.40 -0.48
CA GLY A 69 -15.03 -21.63 -1.79
C GLY A 69 -14.25 -21.00 -2.95
N ALA A 70 -14.97 -20.44 -3.94
CA ALA A 70 -14.34 -19.74 -5.05
C ALA A 70 -13.77 -18.40 -4.54
N GLY A 71 -12.51 -18.12 -4.82
CA GLY A 71 -11.89 -16.89 -4.35
C GLY A 71 -10.44 -16.73 -4.78
N PHE A 72 -9.74 -15.76 -4.17
CA PHE A 72 -8.33 -15.53 -4.42
C PHE A 72 -7.54 -16.70 -3.84
N GLN A 73 -6.88 -17.46 -4.70
CA GLN A 73 -6.04 -18.59 -4.33
C GLN A 73 -4.61 -18.29 -4.74
N GLY A 74 -3.65 -18.82 -3.99
CA GLY A 74 -2.25 -18.71 -4.35
C GLY A 74 -1.30 -18.76 -3.16
N HIS A 75 -0.06 -18.42 -3.45
CA HIS A 75 1.07 -18.48 -2.52
C HIS A 75 1.80 -17.15 -2.53
N LEU A 76 1.79 -16.43 -1.42
CA LEU A 76 2.43 -15.12 -1.31
C LEU A 76 3.83 -15.28 -0.73
N ALA A 77 4.84 -14.82 -1.45
CA ALA A 77 6.23 -14.81 -1.00
C ALA A 77 6.48 -13.63 -0.06
N LEU A 78 5.94 -13.66 1.17
CA LEU A 78 6.01 -12.53 2.10
C LEU A 78 7.44 -12.16 2.50
N ASN A 79 8.38 -13.10 2.41
CA ASN A 79 9.81 -12.84 2.59
C ASN A 79 10.41 -11.88 1.54
N ARG A 80 9.72 -11.64 0.42
CA ARG A 80 10.11 -10.64 -0.58
C ARG A 80 9.57 -9.24 -0.29
N VAL A 81 8.60 -9.11 0.61
CA VAL A 81 8.05 -7.81 1.01
C VAL A 81 9.08 -7.13 1.89
N SER A 82 9.60 -5.98 1.44
CA SER A 82 10.49 -5.14 2.23
C SER A 82 9.69 -4.16 3.08
N GLU A 83 8.60 -3.63 2.52
CA GLU A 83 7.76 -2.62 3.12
C GLU A 83 6.34 -2.62 2.54
N ILE A 84 5.42 -1.99 3.28
CA ILE A 84 4.04 -1.80 2.87
C ILE A 84 3.73 -0.31 2.97
N ARG A 85 3.41 0.30 1.82
CA ARG A 85 3.08 1.71 1.72
C ARG A 85 1.56 1.92 1.77
N PHE A 86 1.16 3.07 2.28
CA PHE A 86 -0.21 3.53 2.29
C PHE A 86 -0.43 4.42 1.07
N GLN A 87 -1.31 4.01 0.15
CA GLN A 87 -1.68 4.80 -1.02
C GLN A 87 -3.04 5.46 -0.80
N GLU A 88 -3.06 6.79 -0.85
CA GLU A 88 -4.28 7.62 -0.82
C GLU A 88 -4.30 8.45 -2.09
N SER A 89 -5.34 8.29 -2.90
CA SER A 89 -5.38 8.88 -4.25
C SER A 89 -6.79 9.19 -4.71
N LEU A 90 -6.92 10.10 -5.67
CA LEU A 90 -8.16 10.32 -6.41
C LEU A 90 -8.07 9.64 -7.78
N ARG A 91 -8.87 8.60 -8.00
CA ARG A 91 -8.98 7.92 -9.30
C ARG A 91 -10.33 8.25 -9.93
N GLY A 92 -10.30 9.00 -11.04
CA GLY A 92 -11.53 9.46 -11.71
C GLY A 92 -12.43 10.32 -10.82
N GLY A 93 -11.83 11.13 -9.93
CA GLY A 93 -12.55 11.96 -8.97
C GLY A 93 -13.08 11.22 -7.73
N ARG A 94 -12.78 9.92 -7.57
CA ARG A 94 -13.18 9.12 -6.41
C ARG A 94 -11.97 8.80 -5.55
N GLU A 95 -12.09 8.97 -4.24
CA GLU A 95 -11.08 8.56 -3.27
C GLU A 95 -10.77 7.06 -3.37
N SER A 96 -9.51 6.68 -3.23
CA SER A 96 -9.04 5.31 -3.35
C SER A 96 -7.89 5.09 -2.38
N TYR A 97 -8.03 4.07 -1.53
CA TYR A 97 -7.10 3.70 -0.47
C TYR A 97 -6.54 2.30 -0.74
N ALA A 98 -5.24 2.09 -0.58
CA ALA A 98 -4.62 0.77 -0.73
C ALA A 98 -3.40 0.55 0.16
N PHE A 99 -3.21 -0.70 0.56
CA PHE A 99 -1.93 -1.22 1.02
C PHE A 99 -1.13 -1.69 -0.19
N VAL A 100 0.06 -1.13 -0.37
CA VAL A 100 0.95 -1.43 -1.50
C VAL A 100 2.16 -2.20 -0.97
N PHE A 101 2.24 -3.48 -1.29
CA PHE A 101 3.31 -4.36 -0.86
C PHE A 101 4.47 -4.24 -1.84
N CYS A 102 5.63 -3.77 -1.38
CA CYS A 102 6.80 -3.50 -2.21
C CYS A 102 7.95 -4.44 -1.86
N ASP A 103 8.81 -4.72 -2.84
CA ASP A 103 10.06 -5.45 -2.62
C ASP A 103 11.24 -4.52 -2.26
N ALA A 104 12.42 -5.10 -2.04
CA ALA A 104 13.60 -4.33 -1.64
C ALA A 104 14.11 -3.35 -2.71
N ALA A 105 13.70 -3.49 -3.97
CA ALA A 105 13.98 -2.53 -5.04
C ALA A 105 12.92 -1.42 -5.10
N GLY A 106 11.87 -1.49 -4.28
CA GLY A 106 10.74 -0.57 -4.29
C GLY A 106 9.67 -0.93 -5.33
N GLU A 107 9.79 -2.08 -5.99
CA GLU A 107 8.84 -2.55 -6.99
C GLU A 107 7.58 -3.11 -6.32
N VAL A 108 6.42 -2.86 -6.92
CA VAL A 108 5.14 -3.34 -6.40
C VAL A 108 5.00 -4.84 -6.66
N ILE A 109 4.81 -5.61 -5.59
CA ILE A 109 4.50 -7.04 -5.68
C ILE A 109 3.00 -7.23 -5.93
N PHE A 110 2.16 -6.63 -5.09
CA PHE A 110 0.71 -6.59 -5.23
C PHE A 110 0.10 -5.46 -4.39
N LYS A 111 -1.19 -5.19 -4.58
CA LYS A 111 -1.95 -4.19 -3.82
C LYS A 111 -3.23 -4.79 -3.26
N VAL A 112 -3.63 -4.33 -2.08
CA VAL A 112 -4.97 -4.58 -1.54
C VAL A 112 -5.67 -3.24 -1.33
N PHE A 113 -6.73 -3.01 -2.10
CA PHE A 113 -7.57 -1.82 -2.04
C PHE A 113 -8.74 -2.06 -1.10
N LEU A 114 -9.17 -0.98 -0.43
CA LEU A 114 -10.45 -0.97 0.28
C LEU A 114 -11.59 -1.23 -0.72
N GLY A 115 -12.58 -1.99 -0.26
CA GLY A 115 -13.73 -2.37 -1.04
C GLY A 115 -14.71 -1.22 -1.23
N ARG A 116 -15.69 -1.52 -2.07
CA ARG A 116 -16.82 -0.63 -2.31
C ARG A 116 -18.12 -1.41 -2.31
N ASP A 117 -19.16 -0.76 -1.84
CA ASP A 117 -20.53 -1.25 -1.95
C ASP A 117 -21.02 -1.31 -3.41
N GLU A 118 -22.25 -1.76 -3.58
CA GLU A 118 -22.91 -1.85 -4.90
C GLU A 118 -23.09 -0.50 -5.62
N TYR A 119 -23.05 0.61 -4.87
CA TYR A 119 -23.11 1.98 -5.41
C TYR A 119 -21.71 2.56 -5.70
N GLY A 120 -20.66 1.81 -5.36
CA GLY A 120 -19.27 2.21 -5.51
C GLY A 120 -18.78 3.15 -4.40
N SER A 121 -19.48 3.27 -3.28
CA SER A 121 -19.01 4.02 -2.10
C SER A 121 -18.04 3.16 -1.31
N LEU A 122 -17.02 3.78 -0.71
CA LEU A 122 -16.10 3.08 0.19
C LEU A 122 -16.82 2.76 1.51
N PHE A 123 -16.43 1.65 2.13
CA PHE A 123 -16.91 1.31 3.47
C PHE A 123 -16.22 2.19 4.53
N SER A 124 -17.01 2.86 5.37
CA SER A 124 -16.50 3.85 6.32
C SER A 124 -15.67 3.24 7.46
N ASP A 125 -16.03 2.03 7.88
CA ASP A 125 -15.28 1.21 8.83
C ASP A 125 -13.91 0.80 8.27
N GLN A 126 -13.83 0.41 7.00
CA GLN A 126 -12.56 0.13 6.33
C GLN A 126 -11.67 1.38 6.24
N ILE A 127 -12.25 2.54 5.94
CA ILE A 127 -11.50 3.81 5.94
C ILE A 127 -10.94 4.10 7.34
N ALA A 128 -11.78 4.01 8.37
CA ALA A 128 -11.36 4.25 9.74
C ALA A 128 -10.24 3.28 10.17
N ALA A 129 -10.38 1.99 9.87
CA ALA A 129 -9.37 0.99 10.15
C ALA A 129 -8.06 1.25 9.38
N PHE A 130 -8.14 1.65 8.11
CA PHE A 130 -6.97 2.03 7.31
C PHE A 130 -6.21 3.21 7.93
N GLN A 131 -6.93 4.27 8.33
CA GLN A 131 -6.32 5.43 8.97
C GLN A 131 -5.71 5.06 10.33
N GLN A 132 -6.35 4.20 11.12
CA GLN A 132 -5.77 3.72 12.38
C GLN A 132 -4.45 2.97 12.16
N VAL A 133 -4.39 2.04 11.19
CA VAL A 133 -3.15 1.33 10.86
C VAL A 133 -2.05 2.29 10.39
N LYS A 134 -2.42 3.35 9.66
CA LYS A 134 -1.50 4.39 9.21
C LYS A 134 -0.98 5.25 10.35
N GLU A 135 -1.85 5.68 11.26
CA GLU A 135 -1.48 6.45 12.46
C GLU A 135 -0.54 5.65 13.35
N ASP A 136 -0.83 4.37 13.58
CA ASP A 136 0.02 3.46 14.34
C ASP A 136 1.40 3.32 13.66
N ALA A 137 1.45 3.23 12.33
CA ALA A 137 2.71 3.21 11.59
C ALA A 137 3.49 4.52 11.76
N LEU A 138 2.84 5.69 11.71
CA LEU A 138 3.48 7.00 11.91
C LEU A 138 4.03 7.18 13.33
N ALA A 139 3.28 6.73 14.33
CA ALA A 139 3.70 6.78 15.74
C ALA A 139 4.98 5.97 15.97
N ASN A 140 5.14 4.87 15.25
CA ASN A 140 6.29 3.97 15.33
C ASN A 140 7.38 4.24 14.27
N ALA A 141 7.15 5.18 13.35
CA ALA A 141 8.10 5.49 12.29
C ALA A 141 9.34 6.20 12.85
N PRO A 142 10.56 5.79 12.46
CA PRO A 142 11.77 6.53 12.77
C PRO A 142 11.68 7.95 12.19
N LEU A 143 12.31 8.91 12.86
CA LEU A 143 12.47 10.24 12.29
C LEU A 143 13.37 10.13 11.07
N THR A 144 12.84 10.42 9.88
CA THR A 144 13.61 10.60 8.66
C THR A 144 14.49 11.85 8.80
N GLU A 145 15.79 11.72 8.58
CA GLU A 145 16.68 12.89 8.50
C GLU A 145 16.20 13.82 7.39
N ALA A 146 16.16 15.13 7.67
CA ALA A 146 15.74 16.13 6.72
C ALA A 146 16.54 16.02 5.42
N ILE A 147 15.86 16.02 4.28
CA ILE A 147 16.49 16.16 2.97
C ILE A 147 17.31 17.47 3.02
N PRO A 148 18.65 17.43 2.87
CA PRO A 148 19.43 18.66 2.86
C PRO A 148 18.92 19.54 1.71
N GLU A 149 18.65 20.82 2.01
CA GLU A 149 18.24 21.78 0.99
C GLU A 149 19.19 21.71 -0.21
N PRO A 150 18.68 21.78 -1.46
CA PRO A 150 19.54 21.83 -2.61
C PRO A 150 20.46 23.05 -2.45
N THR A 151 21.76 22.78 -2.29
CA THR A 151 22.79 23.81 -2.22
C THR A 151 22.60 24.71 -3.44
N ARG A 152 22.24 25.98 -3.22
CA ARG A 152 22.20 26.98 -4.30
C ARG A 152 23.60 27.07 -4.89
N GLU A 153 23.85 26.38 -5.99
CA GLU A 153 25.01 26.69 -6.83
C GLU A 153 24.87 28.16 -7.22
N LYS A 154 25.88 28.96 -6.82
CA LYS A 154 26.08 30.29 -7.36
C LYS A 154 26.29 30.12 -8.87
N VAL A 155 25.26 30.37 -9.66
CA VAL A 155 25.43 30.67 -11.08
C VAL A 155 26.19 32.00 -11.12
N ALA A 156 27.51 31.89 -11.26
CA ALA A 156 28.38 33.03 -11.54
C ALA A 156 27.90 33.66 -12.85
N GLY A 157 27.68 34.98 -12.79
CA GLY A 157 27.18 35.74 -13.93
C GLY A 157 28.12 35.67 -15.12
N ILE A 158 27.50 35.66 -16.29
CA ILE A 158 28.10 36.12 -17.53
C ILE A 158 27.16 37.16 -18.11
N ALA A 159 27.53 38.41 -17.88
CA ALA A 159 27.05 39.56 -18.62
C ALA A 159 28.05 39.85 -19.75
N SER A 160 27.51 40.40 -20.85
CA SER A 160 28.12 40.84 -22.12
C SER A 160 27.97 39.85 -23.27
#